data_AF-A0A967K4Y0-F1
#
_entry.id   AF-A0A967K4Y0-F1
#
_cell.length_a   1.000
_cell.length_b   1.000
_cell.length_c   1.000
_cell.angle_alpha   90.00
_cell.angle_beta   90.00
_cell.angle_gamma   90.00
#
_symmetry.space_group_name_H-M   'P 1'
#
loop_
_entity.id
_entity.type
_entity.pdbx_description
1 polymer ?
#
loop_
_entity_poly.entity_id
_entity_poly.type
_entity_poly.pdbx_seq_one_letter_code
_entity_poly.pdbx_strand_id
1 'polypeptide(L)' 'QTDCKPVDKVKADDLLSYDAIVLGSPTYYGNMAAPIKELIDEAVTFHGKLDGKIGAAFSSSANIG' A
#
# COMPACT_ATOMS: atom_id res chain seq x y z
N GLN A 1 11.55 -1.81 13.98
CA GLN A 1 12.35 -1.53 12.77
C GLN A 1 11.41 -1.00 11.71
N THR A 2 11.85 -0.13 10.81
CA THR A 2 11.00 0.49 9.79
C THR A 2 11.70 0.41 8.45
N ASP A 3 10.98 -0.08 7.44
CA ASP A 3 11.46 -0.21 6.07
C ASP A 3 10.63 0.71 5.17
N CYS A 4 11.30 1.53 4.37
CA CYS A 4 10.66 2.34 3.33
C CYS A 4 11.14 1.83 1.97
N LYS A 5 10.22 1.28 1.18
CA LYS A 5 10.52 0.63 -0.10
C LYS A 5 9.55 1.15 -1.16
N PRO A 6 10.01 1.36 -2.41
CA PRO A 6 9.10 1.61 -3.52
C PRO A 6 8.27 0.34 -3.78
N VAL A 7 7.03 0.52 -4.28
CA VAL A 7 6.06 -0.56 -4.44
C VAL A 7 6.55 -1.70 -5.35
N ASP A 8 7.38 -1.41 -6.36
CA ASP A 8 7.97 -2.40 -7.27
C ASP A 8 9.05 -3.30 -6.62
N LYS A 9 9.35 -3.07 -5.34
CA LYS A 9 10.27 -3.86 -4.52
C LYS A 9 9.59 -4.51 -3.32
N VAL A 10 8.25 -4.45 -3.25
CA VAL A 10 7.44 -5.07 -2.21
C VAL A 10 6.58 -6.16 -2.83
N LYS A 11 6.61 -7.35 -2.26
CA LYS A 11 5.69 -8.44 -2.60
C LYS A 11 4.54 -8.48 -1.59
N ALA A 12 3.40 -9.00 -1.99
CA ALA A 12 2.24 -9.08 -1.11
C ALA A 12 2.47 -9.91 0.16
N ASP A 13 3.33 -10.93 0.13
CA ASP A 13 3.68 -11.75 1.30
C ASP A 13 4.57 -11.00 2.30
N ASP A 14 5.37 -10.03 1.85
CA ASP A 14 6.17 -9.17 2.74
C ASP A 14 5.28 -8.47 3.77
N LEU A 15 4.04 -8.11 3.40
CA LEU A 15 3.07 -7.45 4.28
C LEU A 15 2.76 -8.26 5.55
N LEU A 16 2.89 -9.59 5.50
CA LEU A 16 2.64 -10.46 6.64
C LEU A 16 3.66 -10.27 7.76
N SER A 17 4.88 -9.82 7.43
CA SER A 17 5.99 -9.66 8.36
C SER A 17 5.95 -8.36 9.18
N TYR A 18 5.06 -7.41 8.84
CA TYR A 18 4.97 -6.11 9.53
C TYR A 18 3.75 -6.04 10.44
N ASP A 19 3.91 -5.40 11.60
CA ASP A 19 2.79 -5.08 12.51
C ASP A 19 1.98 -3.87 12.03
N ALA A 20 2.63 -2.96 11.31
CA ALA A 20 2.04 -1.73 10.77
C ALA A 20 2.44 -1.50 9.31
N ILE A 21 1.47 -1.12 8.49
CA ILE A 21 1.63 -0.91 7.04
C ILE A 21 1.13 0.50 6.71
N VAL A 22 1.98 1.29 6.06
CA VAL A 22 1.64 2.64 5.60
C VAL A 22 1.78 2.68 4.08
N LEU A 23 0.68 2.92 3.36
CA LEU A 23 0.67 2.97 1.90
C LEU A 23 0.63 4.41 1.39
N GLY A 24 1.59 4.75 0.52
CA GLY A 24 1.66 6.04 -0.17
C GLY A 24 1.36 5.91 -1.65
N SER A 25 0.54 6.80 -2.19
CA SER A 25 0.26 6.86 -3.63
C SER A 25 0.08 8.30 -4.08
N PRO A 26 0.45 8.70 -5.31
CA PRO A 26 -0.13 9.91 -5.89
C PRO A 26 -1.65 9.74 -6.09
N THR A 27 -2.39 10.85 -6.07
CA THR A 27 -3.80 10.87 -6.46
C THR A 27 -3.89 10.81 -7.98
N TYR A 28 -4.24 9.65 -8.50
CA TYR A 28 -4.51 9.42 -9.91
C TYR A 28 -6.01 9.47 -10.18
N TYR A 29 -6.51 10.62 -10.66
CA TYR A 29 -7.94 10.85 -10.93
C TYR A 29 -8.86 10.41 -9.77
N GLY A 30 -8.53 10.82 -8.55
CA GLY A 30 -9.29 10.49 -7.35
C GLY A 30 -9.03 9.10 -6.76
N ASN A 31 -8.11 8.32 -7.33
CA ASN A 31 -7.75 6.97 -6.89
C ASN A 31 -6.23 6.83 -6.65
N MET A 32 -5.82 5.66 -6.17
CA MET A 32 -4.41 5.28 -6.11
C MET A 32 -3.83 4.98 -7.51
N ALA A 33 -2.50 5.01 -7.64
CA ALA A 33 -1.80 4.58 -8.84
C ALA A 33 -1.92 3.06 -9.03
N ALA A 34 -1.91 2.60 -10.28
CA ALA A 34 -2.07 1.19 -10.64
C ALA A 34 -1.12 0.23 -9.87
N PRO A 35 0.18 0.53 -9.67
CA PRO A 35 1.06 -0.37 -8.94
C PRO A 35 0.67 -0.58 -7.47
N ILE A 36 0.09 0.43 -6.81
CA ILE A 36 -0.40 0.28 -5.42
C ILE A 36 -1.66 -0.60 -5.41
N LYS A 37 -2.53 -0.44 -6.41
CA LYS A 37 -3.72 -1.27 -6.56
C LYS A 37 -3.35 -2.74 -6.81
N GLU A 38 -2.35 -2.98 -7.66
CA GLU A 38 -1.83 -4.32 -7.96
C GLU A 38 -1.33 -5.04 -6.69
N LEU A 39 -0.53 -4.35 -5.85
CA LEU A 39 -0.09 -4.91 -4.56
C LEU A 39 -1.27 -5.29 -3.64
N ILE A 40 -2.31 -4.44 -3.57
CA ILE A 40 -3.52 -4.71 -2.77
C ILE A 40 -4.30 -5.90 -3.34
N ASP A 41 -4.40 -6.00 -4.67
CA ASP A 41 -5.07 -7.10 -5.35
C ASP A 41 -4.36 -8.43 -5.12
N GLU A 42 -3.02 -8.45 -5.19
CA GLU A 42 -2.23 -9.64 -4.84
C GLU A 42 -2.42 -10.03 -3.36
N ALA A 43 -2.51 -9.05 -2.47
CA ALA A 43 -2.70 -9.27 -1.03
C ALA A 43 -4.04 -9.94 -0.70
N VAL A 44 -5.03 -9.93 -1.60
CA VAL A 44 -6.29 -10.69 -1.45
C VAL A 44 -6.03 -12.19 -1.25
N THR A 45 -4.93 -12.73 -1.79
CA THR A 45 -4.50 -14.12 -1.56
C THR A 45 -4.26 -14.44 -0.08
N PHE A 46 -4.01 -13.41 0.75
CA PHE A 46 -3.81 -13.51 2.20
C PHE A 46 -5.05 -13.08 3.00
N HIS A 47 -6.24 -13.25 2.45
CA HIS A 47 -7.51 -12.92 3.11
C HIS A 47 -7.55 -13.39 4.58
N GLY A 48 -7.88 -12.47 5.49
CA GLY A 48 -7.92 -12.70 6.94
C GLY A 48 -6.57 -12.74 7.66
N LYS A 49 -5.44 -12.85 6.93
CA LYS A 49 -4.09 -12.89 7.56
C LYS A 49 -3.51 -11.51 7.85
N LEU A 50 -4.09 -10.46 7.28
CA LEU A 50 -3.74 -9.07 7.58
C LEU A 50 -4.61 -8.47 8.71
N ASP A 51 -5.60 -9.21 9.19
CA ASP A 51 -6.51 -8.77 10.26
C ASP A 51 -5.71 -8.46 11.53
N GLY A 52 -6.02 -7.33 12.16
CA GLY A 52 -5.34 -6.86 13.38
C GLY A 52 -4.03 -6.10 13.13
N LYS A 53 -3.52 -6.03 11.89
CA LYS A 53 -2.40 -5.14 11.55
C LYS A 53 -2.86 -3.67 11.52
N ILE A 54 -1.95 -2.77 11.86
CA ILE A 54 -2.22 -1.32 11.85
C ILE A 54 -2.04 -0.78 10.43
N GLY A 55 -3.05 -0.09 9.88
CA GLY A 55 -3.01 0.50 8.55
C GLY A 55 -3.02 2.03 8.56
N ALA A 56 -2.26 2.66 7.67
CA ALA A 56 -2.38 4.08 7.35
C ALA A 56 -2.16 4.33 5.85
N ALA A 57 -2.64 5.47 5.35
CA ALA A 57 -2.44 5.88 3.96
C ALA A 57 -2.15 7.37 3.85
N PHE A 58 -1.37 7.76 2.84
CA PHE A 58 -1.15 9.16 2.47
C PHE A 58 -1.16 9.32 0.96
N SER A 59 -1.52 10.53 0.50
CA SER A 59 -1.51 10.87 -0.91
C SER A 59 -1.02 12.27 -1.15
N SER A 60 -0.45 12.49 -2.34
CA SER A 60 -0.14 13.82 -2.87
C SER A 60 -0.94 14.05 -4.14
N SER A 61 -1.60 15.21 -4.20
CA SER A 61 -2.25 15.72 -5.40
C SER A 61 -1.65 17.07 -5.76
N ALA A 62 -1.67 17.40 -7.05
CA ALA A 62 -1.44 18.76 -7.52
C ALA A 62 -2.79 19.35 -7.94
N ASN A 63 -3.07 20.57 -7.52
CA ASN A 63 -4.13 21.37 -8.11
C ASN A 63 -3.44 22.46 -8.96
N ILE A 64 -3.56 22.35 -10.27
CA ILE A 64 -3.18 23.42 -11.20
C ILE A 64 -4.42 24.29 -11.40
N GLY A 65 -4.68 25.15 -10.42
CA GLY A 65 -5.82 26.05 -10.35
C GLY A 65 -5.61 27.13 -9.29
#